data_AF-A0A2V1BPK1-F1
#
_entry.id   AF-A0A2V1BPK1-F1
#
_cell.length_a   1.000
_cell.length_b   1.000
_cell.length_c   1.000
_cell.angle_alpha   90.00
_cell.angle_beta   90.00
_cell.angle_gamma   90.00
#
_symmetry.space_group_name_H-M   'P 1'
#
loop_
_entity.id
_entity.type
_entity.pdbx_description
1 polymer ?
#
loop_
_entity_poly.entity_id
_entity_poly.type
_entity_poly.pdbx_seq_one_letter_code
_entity_poly.pdbx_strand_id
1 'polypeptide(L)'
;MVHSISKTVVKKFFDGVGWTSLFKKVENTTRGNRLHPTNKAKDKAENLRFDASSKVGDKYEIILQANKNAANAAVKKAAQADSHQILAKALVDKDSDEKEVAKDLLADFARRNQV
;
A
#
# COMPACT_ATOMS: atom_id res chain seq x y z
N MET A 1 -11.88 -14.19 11.15
CA MET A 1 -12.23 -12.79 10.81
C MET A 1 -10.94 -12.07 10.44
N VAL A 2 -10.52 -12.24 9.20
CA VAL A 2 -9.16 -11.93 8.76
C VAL A 2 -9.24 -10.57 8.08
N HIS A 3 -8.66 -9.57 8.75
CA HIS A 3 -8.64 -8.10 8.54
C HIS A 3 -9.97 -7.31 8.67
N SER A 4 -10.02 -6.45 9.69
CA SER A 4 -11.09 -5.47 9.94
C SER A 4 -10.98 -4.21 9.07
N ILE A 5 -10.05 -4.16 8.11
CA ILE A 5 -9.84 -2.99 7.25
C ILE A 5 -10.86 -3.03 6.10
N SER A 6 -11.66 -1.99 5.95
CA SER A 6 -12.67 -1.95 4.88
C SER A 6 -12.06 -1.54 3.54
N LYS A 7 -12.63 -2.05 2.45
CA LYS A 7 -12.27 -1.64 1.07
C LYS A 7 -12.38 -0.14 0.86
N THR A 8 -13.29 0.54 1.57
CA THR A 8 -13.46 2.00 1.50
C THR A 8 -12.23 2.75 2.01
N VAL A 9 -11.58 2.27 3.08
CA VAL A 9 -10.33 2.88 3.57
C VAL A 9 -9.23 2.75 2.53
N VAL A 10 -9.12 1.58 1.90
CA VAL A 10 -8.13 1.32 0.84
C VAL A 10 -8.36 2.22 -0.38
N LYS A 11 -9.61 2.33 -0.84
CA LYS A 11 -9.98 3.22 -1.96
C LYS A 11 -9.61 4.68 -1.68
N LYS A 12 -10.00 5.21 -0.52
CA LYS A 12 -9.67 6.59 -0.13
C LYS A 12 -8.16 6.84 -0.09
N PHE A 13 -7.39 5.86 0.39
CA PHE A 13 -5.94 5.95 0.38
C PHE A 13 -5.39 5.99 -1.07
N PHE A 14 -5.91 5.16 -1.97
CA PHE A 14 -5.50 5.15 -3.38
C PHE A 14 -5.83 6.46 -4.10
N ASP A 15 -6.97 7.08 -3.78
CA ASP A 15 -7.35 8.39 -4.31
C ASP A 15 -6.40 9.51 -3.85
N GLY A 16 -5.77 9.37 -2.69
CA GLY A 16 -4.79 10.32 -2.15
C GLY A 16 -3.35 10.11 -2.63
N VAL A 17 -3.08 9.02 -3.37
CA VAL A 17 -1.74 8.66 -3.80
C VAL A 17 -1.40 9.39 -5.10
N GLY A 18 -0.31 10.16 -5.08
CA GLY A 18 0.29 10.69 -6.30
C GLY A 18 1.02 9.59 -7.08
N TRP A 19 0.27 8.76 -7.81
CA TRP A 19 0.76 7.54 -8.48
C TRP A 19 1.97 7.77 -9.37
N THR A 20 1.96 8.82 -10.20
CA THR A 20 3.10 9.18 -11.06
C THR A 20 4.39 9.41 -10.26
N SER A 21 4.29 10.04 -9.09
CA SER A 21 5.45 10.25 -8.23
C SER A 21 5.89 8.94 -7.54
N LEU A 22 4.92 8.09 -7.18
CA LEU A 22 5.19 6.77 -6.60
C LEU A 22 5.94 5.86 -7.59
N PHE A 23 5.50 5.82 -8.85
CA PHE A 23 6.12 5.00 -9.90
C PHE A 23 7.56 5.43 -10.21
N LYS A 24 7.82 6.75 -10.26
CA LYS A 24 9.21 7.24 -10.41
C LYS A 24 10.07 6.95 -9.18
N LYS A 25 9.45 7.01 -7.99
CA LYS A 25 10.15 6.81 -6.72
C LYS A 25 10.54 5.35 -6.50
N VAL A 26 9.71 4.40 -6.91
CA VAL A 26 9.99 2.97 -6.66
C VAL A 26 11.27 2.50 -7.35
N GLU A 27 11.61 3.02 -8.52
CA GLU A 27 12.82 2.66 -9.25
C GLU A 27 14.10 2.98 -8.46
N ASN A 28 14.05 4.03 -7.63
CA ASN A 28 15.19 4.56 -6.87
C ASN A 28 15.10 4.23 -5.37
N THR A 29 14.11 3.44 -4.96
CA THR A 29 13.86 3.14 -3.54
C THR A 29 14.28 1.72 -3.22
N THR A 30 15.18 1.57 -2.25
CA THR A 30 15.60 0.24 -1.76
C THR A 30 14.42 -0.52 -1.17
N ARG A 31 14.40 -1.85 -1.36
CA ARG A 31 13.43 -2.76 -0.74
C ARG A 31 13.27 -2.48 0.76
N GLY A 32 12.03 -2.46 1.24
CA GLY A 32 11.65 -2.19 2.62
C GLY A 32 11.50 -0.71 2.95
N ASN A 33 11.93 0.21 2.06
CA ASN A 33 11.78 1.64 2.28
C ASN A 33 10.41 2.15 1.81
N ARG A 34 9.94 3.19 2.49
CA ARG A 34 8.61 3.76 2.26
C ARG A 34 8.53 4.59 0.99
N LEU A 35 7.56 4.24 0.15
CA LEU A 35 7.17 5.00 -1.04
C LEU A 35 6.15 6.08 -0.70
N HIS A 36 5.09 5.71 0.03
CA HIS A 36 4.00 6.61 0.38
C HIS A 36 3.39 6.25 1.76
N PRO A 37 2.96 7.23 2.57
CA PRO A 37 3.19 8.66 2.41
C PRO A 37 4.66 9.03 2.64
N THR A 38 5.16 10.04 1.92
CA THR A 38 6.54 10.52 2.08
C THR A 38 6.77 11.20 3.44
N ASN A 39 5.75 11.90 3.95
CA ASN A 39 5.82 12.57 5.25
C ASN A 39 5.15 11.71 6.33
N LYS A 40 5.94 11.30 7.34
CA LYS A 40 5.47 10.51 8.48
C LYS A 40 4.40 11.21 9.33
N ALA A 41 4.27 12.54 9.25
CA ALA A 41 3.20 13.27 9.91
C ALA A 41 1.81 12.91 9.34
N LYS A 42 1.74 12.45 8.08
CA LYS A 42 0.51 12.02 7.41
C LYS A 42 0.10 10.59 7.73
N ASP A 43 0.99 9.81 8.36
CA ASP A 43 0.74 8.40 8.72
C ASP A 43 -0.58 8.20 9.48
N LYS A 44 -0.96 9.15 10.34
CA LYS A 44 -2.21 9.13 11.10
C LYS A 44 -3.44 9.27 10.20
N ALA A 45 -3.40 10.21 9.26
CA ALA A 45 -4.53 10.55 8.41
C ALA A 45 -4.73 9.55 7.28
N GLU A 46 -3.63 9.08 6.67
CA GLU A 46 -3.64 8.17 5.52
C GLU A 46 -3.98 6.73 5.90
N ASN A 47 -3.74 6.34 7.16
CA ASN A 47 -3.94 5.02 7.75
C ASN A 47 -3.08 3.88 7.17
N LEU A 48 -2.80 3.88 5.87
CA LEU A 48 -2.05 2.86 5.16
C LEU A 48 -0.70 3.41 4.67
N ARG A 49 0.18 2.52 4.21
CA ARG A 49 1.44 2.89 3.57
C ARG A 49 1.78 1.96 2.41
N PHE A 50 2.50 2.50 1.44
CA PHE A 50 3.20 1.75 0.41
C PHE A 50 4.68 1.72 0.71
N ASP A 51 5.25 0.51 0.74
CA ASP A 51 6.70 0.31 0.82
C ASP A 51 7.19 -0.38 -0.47
N ALA A 52 8.45 -0.14 -0.84
CA ALA A 52 9.09 -0.78 -1.99
C ALA A 52 9.43 -2.23 -1.64
N SER A 53 9.22 -3.14 -2.58
CA SER A 53 9.60 -4.55 -2.45
C SER A 53 10.69 -4.88 -3.48
N SER A 54 10.80 -6.14 -3.86
CA SER A 54 11.78 -6.63 -4.83
C SER A 54 11.45 -6.19 -6.26
N LYS A 55 12.48 -6.12 -7.09
CA LYS A 55 12.33 -6.04 -8.54
C LYS A 55 11.99 -7.43 -9.09
N VAL A 56 11.01 -7.52 -9.98
CA VAL A 56 10.55 -8.76 -10.63
C VAL A 56 10.63 -8.54 -12.14
N GLY A 57 11.67 -9.08 -12.77
CA GLY A 57 11.99 -8.77 -14.17
C GLY A 57 12.30 -7.28 -14.32
N ASP A 58 11.58 -6.60 -15.22
CA ASP A 58 11.72 -5.16 -15.45
C ASP A 58 10.81 -4.29 -14.58
N LYS A 59 9.92 -4.91 -13.79
CA LYS A 59 8.95 -4.20 -12.94
C LYS A 59 9.37 -4.20 -11.47
N TYR A 60 8.83 -3.25 -10.72
CA TYR A 60 9.05 -3.11 -9.28
C TYR A 60 7.81 -3.51 -8.51
N GLU A 61 7.96 -4.34 -7.48
CA GLU A 61 6.85 -4.71 -6.61
C GLU A 61 6.63 -3.62 -5.54
N ILE A 62 5.38 -3.19 -5.38
CA ILE A 62 4.94 -2.30 -4.30
C ILE A 62 4.05 -3.09 -3.36
N ILE A 63 4.19 -2.85 -2.04
CA ILE A 63 3.42 -3.54 -1.01
C ILE A 63 2.60 -2.54 -0.20
N LEU A 64 1.31 -2.83 -0.06
CA LEU A 64 0.40 -2.12 0.83
C LEU A 64 0.47 -2.72 2.22
N GLN A 65 0.74 -1.89 3.23
CA GLN A 65 0.79 -2.29 4.63
C GLN A 65 -0.05 -1.35 5.51
N ALA A 66 -0.50 -1.87 6.65
CA ALA A 66 -1.17 -1.07 7.66
C ALA A 66 -0.18 -0.15 8.41
N ASN A 67 -0.61 1.05 8.78
CA ASN A 67 0.20 1.93 9.61
C ASN A 67 -0.09 1.73 11.10
N LYS A 68 0.96 1.48 11.90
CA LYS A 68 0.85 1.39 13.37
C LYS A 68 0.36 2.68 14.03
N ASN A 69 0.55 3.81 13.36
CA ASN A 69 0.13 5.12 13.83
C ASN A 69 -1.21 5.57 13.23
N ALA A 70 -1.94 4.72 12.51
CA ALA A 70 -3.22 5.07 11.89
C ALA A 70 -4.22 5.60 12.94
N ALA A 71 -5.00 6.64 12.56
CA ALA A 71 -6.12 7.11 13.36
C ALA A 71 -7.28 6.12 13.35
N ASN A 72 -7.45 5.36 12.26
CA ASN A 72 -8.45 4.32 12.17
C ASN A 72 -8.10 3.13 13.08
N ALA A 73 -8.96 2.85 14.07
CA ALA A 73 -8.76 1.79 15.05
C ALA A 73 -8.61 0.39 14.42
N ALA A 74 -9.32 0.11 13.32
CA ALA A 74 -9.23 -1.19 12.65
C ALA A 74 -7.86 -1.37 11.96
N VAL A 75 -7.35 -0.32 11.33
CA VAL A 75 -6.02 -0.33 10.69
C VAL A 75 -4.92 -0.40 11.74
N LYS A 76 -5.07 0.33 12.84
CA LYS A 76 -4.15 0.26 13.98
C LYS A 76 -4.10 -1.15 14.59
N LYS A 77 -5.26 -1.78 14.79
CA LYS A 77 -5.36 -3.16 15.30
C LYS A 77 -4.72 -4.17 14.35
N ALA A 78 -4.93 -4.02 13.04
CA ALA A 78 -4.27 -4.87 12.05
C ALA A 78 -2.74 -4.72 12.11
N ALA A 79 -2.23 -3.48 12.14
CA ALA A 79 -0.79 -3.22 12.27
C ALA A 79 -0.20 -3.67 13.60
N GLN A 80 -0.98 -3.76 14.67
CA GLN A 80 -0.54 -4.30 15.97
C GLN A 80 -0.50 -5.82 15.98
N ALA A 81 -1.41 -6.48 15.27
CA ALA A 81 -1.44 -7.93 15.15
C ALA A 81 -0.27 -8.43 14.28
N ASP A 82 -0.02 -7.77 13.15
CA ASP A 82 1.14 -8.00 12.31
C ASP A 82 1.54 -6.69 11.60
N SER A 83 2.63 -6.08 12.07
CA SER A 83 3.11 -4.79 11.55
C SER A 83 3.75 -4.88 10.17
N HIS A 84 4.08 -6.08 9.71
CA HIS A 84 4.68 -6.35 8.41
C HIS A 84 3.70 -7.03 7.45
N GLN A 85 2.44 -7.17 7.86
CA GLN A 85 1.41 -7.82 7.06
C GLN A 85 1.26 -7.14 5.70
N ILE A 86 1.40 -7.95 4.64
CA ILE A 86 1.18 -7.51 3.26
C ILE A 86 -0.33 -7.57 3.00
N LEU A 87 -0.98 -6.41 2.98
CA LEU A 87 -2.41 -6.28 2.72
C LEU A 87 -2.72 -6.43 1.24
N ALA A 88 -1.84 -5.94 0.37
CA ALA A 88 -1.92 -6.08 -1.07
C ALA A 88 -0.55 -5.88 -1.69
N LYS A 89 -0.36 -6.36 -2.92
CA LYS A 89 0.84 -6.07 -3.70
C LYS A 89 0.52 -5.95 -5.19
N ALA A 90 1.32 -5.15 -5.89
CA ALA A 90 1.24 -5.00 -7.33
C ALA A 90 2.61 -4.79 -7.95
N LEU A 91 2.74 -5.12 -9.23
CA LEU A 91 3.92 -4.86 -10.03
C LEU A 91 3.70 -3.59 -10.83
N VAL A 92 4.63 -2.63 -10.72
CA VAL A 92 4.54 -1.32 -11.36
C VAL A 92 5.87 -0.96 -12.01
N ASP A 93 5.79 -0.11 -13.02
CA ASP A 93 6.89 0.54 -13.71
C ASP A 93 6.54 2.03 -13.86
N LYS A 94 7.49 2.85 -14.35
CA LYS A 94 7.28 4.30 -14.54
C LYS A 94 6.12 4.67 -15.47
N ASP A 95 5.70 3.76 -16.35
CA ASP A 95 4.68 3.98 -17.39
C ASP A 95 3.37 3.27 -17.05
N SER A 96 3.24 2.71 -15.85
CA SER A 96 2.07 1.96 -15.42
C SER A 96 0.84 2.86 -15.31
N ASP A 97 -0.33 2.32 -15.68
CA ASP A 97 -1.60 3.02 -15.54
C ASP A 97 -2.08 3.00 -14.08
N GLU A 98 -2.34 4.19 -13.52
CA GLU A 98 -2.75 4.36 -12.13
C GLU A 98 -4.04 3.62 -11.78
N LYS A 99 -5.00 3.56 -12.72
CA LYS A 99 -6.32 2.98 -12.49
C LYS A 99 -6.23 1.46 -12.52
N GLU A 100 -5.47 0.91 -13.45
CA GLU A 100 -5.21 -0.53 -13.50
C GLU A 100 -4.44 -0.99 -12.26
N VAL A 101 -3.38 -0.27 -11.85
CA VAL A 101 -2.63 -0.60 -10.62
C VAL A 101 -3.52 -0.53 -9.37
N ALA A 102 -4.33 0.53 -9.23
CA ALA A 102 -5.25 0.66 -8.10
C ALA A 102 -6.30 -0.48 -8.08
N LYS A 103 -6.81 -0.87 -9.25
CA LYS A 103 -7.76 -1.97 -9.40
C LYS A 103 -7.13 -3.32 -9.06
N ASP A 104 -5.92 -3.59 -9.53
CA ASP A 104 -5.17 -4.81 -9.22
C ASP A 104 -4.88 -4.92 -7.72
N LEU A 105 -4.48 -3.82 -7.09
CA LEU A 105 -4.27 -3.77 -5.64
C LEU A 105 -5.56 -4.00 -4.86
N LEU A 106 -6.69 -3.43 -5.29
CA LEU A 106 -8.00 -3.68 -4.67
C LEU A 106 -8.43 -5.15 -4.82
N ALA A 107 -8.16 -5.75 -5.97
CA ALA A 107 -8.45 -7.16 -6.22
C ALA A 107 -7.56 -8.07 -5.36
N ASP A 108 -6.25 -7.77 -5.27
CA ASP A 108 -5.32 -8.50 -4.42
C ASP A 108 -5.68 -8.37 -2.93
N PHE A 109 -6.02 -7.16 -2.48
CA PHE A 109 -6.55 -6.92 -1.14
C PHE A 109 -7.79 -7.77 -0.86
N ALA A 110 -8.76 -7.78 -1.79
CA ALA A 110 -9.98 -8.56 -1.62
C ALA A 110 -9.71 -10.06 -1.54
N ARG A 111 -8.79 -10.60 -2.35
CA ARG A 111 -8.39 -12.02 -2.30
C ARG A 111 -7.74 -12.39 -0.97
N ARG A 112 -6.83 -11.54 -0.47
CA ARG A 112 -6.15 -11.75 0.83
C ARG A 112 -7.09 -11.61 2.02
N ASN A 113 -8.23 -10.94 1.84
CA ASN A 113 -9.23 -10.70 2.86
C ASN A 113 -10.40 -11.71 2.86
N GLN A 114 -10.40 -12.68 1.94
CA GLN A 114 -11.43 -13.72 1.81
C GLN A 114 -11.02 -15.08 2.39
N VAL A 115 -9.82 -15.20 2.94
CA VAL A 115 -9.31 -16.36 3.70
C VAL A 115 -9.34 -16.03 5.18
#